data_AF-A0A959T4K6-F1
#
_entry.id   AF-A0A959T4K6-F1
#
_cell.length_a   1.000
_cell.length_b   1.000
_cell.length_c   1.000
_cell.angle_alpha   90.00
_cell.angle_beta   90.00
_cell.angle_gamma   90.00
#
_symmetry.space_group_name_H-M   'P 1'
#
loop_
_entity.id
_entity.type
_entity.pdbx_description
1 polymer ?
#
loop_
_entity_poly.entity_id
_entity_poly.type
_entity_poly.pdbx_seq_one_letter_code
_entity_poly.pdbx_strand_id
1 'polypeptide(L)'
;CQVFDFRRIGVPDIAAHLAGIAEKEGIEAEPQALHTIAQKADGGLRDALSIFDQLVSFAGHRLTYQDVVKNLNVLDHEHYFSLTDRFLQGDTA
;
A
#
# COMPACT_ATOMS: atom_id res chain seq x y z
N CYS A 1 -26.70 27.02 -0.38
CA CYS A 1 -25.72 26.01 0.10
C CYS A 1 -25.29 25.14 -1.07
N GLN A 2 -23.99 24.79 -1.14
CA GLN A 2 -23.48 23.78 -2.07
C GLN A 2 -23.49 22.42 -1.35
N VAL A 3 -24.00 21.40 -2.02
CA VAL A 3 -23.95 20.02 -1.56
C VAL A 3 -22.87 19.33 -2.39
N PHE A 4 -21.86 18.78 -1.71
CA PHE A 4 -20.85 17.94 -2.32
C PHE A 4 -21.11 16.49 -1.92
N ASP A 5 -21.22 15.62 -2.92
CA ASP A 5 -21.47 14.20 -2.73
C ASP A 5 -20.16 13.45 -3.00
N PHE A 6 -19.47 13.04 -1.94
CA PHE A 6 -18.22 12.31 -2.04
C PHE A 6 -18.49 10.82 -2.11
N ARG A 7 -18.12 10.20 -3.23
CA ARG A 7 -18.19 8.75 -3.42
C ARG A 7 -16.82 8.15 -3.16
N ARG A 8 -16.80 6.88 -2.72
CA ARG A 8 -15.56 6.10 -2.65
C ARG A 8 -14.93 6.04 -4.04
N ILE A 9 -13.65 6.35 -4.10
CA ILE A 9 -12.86 6.28 -5.32
C ILE A 9 -12.48 4.81 -5.54
N GLY A 10 -12.53 4.34 -6.79
CA GLY A 10 -12.11 2.98 -7.11
C GLY A 10 -10.62 2.78 -6.83
N VAL A 11 -10.25 1.60 -6.34
CA VAL A 11 -8.84 1.16 -6.24
C VAL A 11 -8.05 1.41 -7.53
N PRO A 12 -8.53 1.06 -8.75
CA PRO A 12 -7.78 1.34 -9.97
C PRO A 12 -7.57 2.85 -10.21
N ASP A 13 -8.55 3.69 -9.86
CA ASP A 13 -8.45 5.14 -10.03
C ASP A 13 -7.43 5.74 -9.05
N ILE A 14 -7.41 5.27 -7.81
CA ILE A 14 -6.41 5.68 -6.81
C ILE A 14 -5.01 5.25 -7.27
N ALA A 15 -4.84 4.01 -7.72
CA ALA A 15 -3.54 3.51 -8.19
C ALA A 15 -3.04 4.28 -9.41
N ALA A 16 -3.92 4.59 -10.36
CA ALA A 16 -3.57 5.42 -11.53
C ALA A 16 -3.20 6.85 -11.12
N HIS A 17 -3.90 7.43 -10.14
CA HIS A 17 -3.58 8.75 -9.62
C HIS A 17 -2.20 8.77 -8.96
N LEU A 18 -1.88 7.78 -8.12
CA LEU A 18 -0.56 7.65 -7.50
C LEU A 18 0.55 7.44 -8.53
N ALA A 19 0.30 6.67 -9.59
CA ALA A 19 1.25 6.49 -10.69
C ALA A 19 1.59 7.82 -11.36
N GLY A 20 0.57 8.64 -11.65
CA GLY A 20 0.78 9.96 -12.23
C GLY A 20 1.48 10.96 -11.29
N ILE A 21 1.42 10.75 -9.97
CA ILE A 21 2.20 11.54 -9.00
C ILE A 21 3.66 11.05 -8.99
N ALA A 22 3.87 9.74 -8.91
CA ALA A 22 5.20 9.13 -8.96
C ALA A 22 5.98 9.56 -10.22
N GLU A 23 5.35 9.59 -11.39
CA GLU A 23 5.95 10.08 -12.63
C GLU A 23 6.36 11.56 -12.55
N LYS A 24 5.53 12.41 -11.93
CA LYS A 24 5.83 13.85 -11.79
C LYS A 24 6.97 14.12 -10.80
N GLU A 25 7.10 13.28 -9.79
CA GLU A 25 8.14 13.39 -8.76
C GLU A 25 9.43 12.63 -9.12
N GLY A 26 9.44 11.88 -10.22
CA GLY A 26 10.60 11.09 -10.65
C GLY A 26 10.84 9.85 -9.78
N ILE A 27 9.77 9.27 -9.23
CA ILE A 27 9.80 8.09 -8.38
C ILE A 27 9.47 6.85 -9.23
N GLU A 28 10.36 5.86 -9.22
CA GLU A 28 10.12 4.56 -9.86
C GLU A 28 9.25 3.69 -8.96
N ALA A 29 7.92 3.69 -9.19
CA ALA A 29 6.98 2.88 -8.42
C ALA A 29 6.47 1.66 -9.20
N GLU A 30 6.52 0.49 -8.57
CA GLU A 30 5.96 -0.73 -9.16
C GLU A 30 4.41 -0.70 -9.17
N PRO A 31 3.75 -1.14 -10.26
CA PRO A 31 2.28 -1.13 -10.32
C PRO A 31 1.60 -1.91 -9.18
N GLN A 32 2.22 -3.02 -8.74
CA GLN A 32 1.72 -3.82 -7.62
C GLN A 32 1.86 -3.09 -6.27
N ALA A 33 2.91 -2.29 -6.09
CA ALA A 33 3.10 -1.46 -4.91
C ALA A 33 1.98 -0.41 -4.80
N LEU A 34 1.74 0.33 -5.88
CA LEU A 34 0.68 1.35 -5.95
C LEU A 34 -0.72 0.75 -5.76
N HIS A 35 -0.96 -0.43 -6.33
CA HIS A 35 -2.23 -1.14 -6.15
C HIS A 35 -2.46 -1.54 -4.69
N THR A 36 -1.43 -2.02 -4.01
CA THR A 36 -1.52 -2.42 -2.58
C THR A 36 -1.79 -1.21 -1.68
N ILE A 37 -1.17 -0.07 -1.96
CA ILE A 37 -1.45 1.21 -1.26
C ILE A 37 -2.90 1.63 -1.49
N ALA A 38 -3.38 1.57 -2.73
CA ALA A 38 -4.75 1.92 -3.09
C ALA A 38 -5.79 1.01 -2.41
N GLN A 39 -5.51 -0.30 -2.31
CA GLN A 39 -6.35 -1.25 -1.56
C GLN A 39 -6.40 -0.90 -0.07
N LYS A 40 -5.25 -0.56 0.52
CA LYS A 40 -5.16 -0.20 1.94
C LYS A 40 -5.92 1.08 2.28
N ALA A 41 -6.00 2.01 1.34
CA ALA A 41 -6.65 3.31 1.52
C ALA A 41 -8.19 3.28 1.46
N ASP A 42 -8.81 2.15 1.10
CA ASP A 42 -10.27 1.90 1.13
C ASP A 42 -11.16 3.03 0.57
N GLY A 43 -10.73 3.64 -0.54
CA GLY A 43 -11.49 4.70 -1.23
C GLY A 43 -11.18 6.13 -0.79
N GLY A 44 -10.29 6.32 0.19
CA GLY A 44 -9.80 7.63 0.63
C GLY A 44 -8.51 8.05 -0.09
N LEU A 45 -8.59 9.02 -1.01
CA LEU A 45 -7.40 9.50 -1.74
C LEU A 45 -6.34 10.11 -0.83
N ARG A 46 -6.77 10.81 0.22
CA ARG A 46 -5.86 11.42 1.20
C ARG A 46 -5.06 10.37 1.95
N ASP A 47 -5.70 9.27 2.33
CA ASP A 47 -5.05 8.18 3.05
C ASP A 47 -4.05 7.47 2.13
N ALA A 48 -4.43 7.24 0.87
CA ALA A 48 -3.55 6.70 -0.16
C ALA A 48 -2.29 7.57 -0.35
N LEU A 49 -2.46 8.88 -0.45
CA LEU A 49 -1.35 9.83 -0.62
C LEU A 49 -0.45 9.87 0.63
N SER A 50 -1.05 9.89 1.82
CA SER A 50 -0.29 9.90 3.07
C SER A 50 0.58 8.64 3.22
N ILE A 51 0.05 7.48 2.84
CA ILE A 51 0.79 6.21 2.83
C ILE A 51 1.90 6.25 1.77
N PHE A 52 1.59 6.73 0.56
CA PHE A 52 2.56 6.86 -0.52
C PHE A 52 3.75 7.74 -0.11
N ASP A 53 3.49 8.94 0.40
CA ASP A 53 4.53 9.89 0.85
C ASP A 53 5.41 9.29 1.95
N GLN A 54 4.78 8.60 2.91
CA GLN A 54 5.50 7.91 3.98
C GLN A 54 6.44 6.85 3.40
N LEU A 55 5.95 6.01 2.47
CA LEU A 55 6.73 4.93 1.88
C LEU A 55 7.88 5.45 1.01
N VAL A 56 7.63 6.49 0.22
CA VAL A 56 8.67 7.18 -0.57
C VAL A 56 9.75 7.77 0.33
N SER A 57 9.38 8.33 1.48
CA SER A 57 10.36 8.83 2.45
C SER A 57 11.28 7.73 3.01
N PHE A 58 10.85 6.47 3.02
CA PHE A 58 11.65 5.32 3.48
C PHE A 58 12.41 4.62 2.36
N ALA A 59 11.80 4.45 1.19
CA ALA A 59 12.36 3.72 0.04
C ALA A 59 13.22 4.61 -0.90
N GLY A 60 13.08 5.94 -0.80
CA GLY A 60 13.77 6.89 -1.64
C GLY A 60 13.14 7.02 -3.03
N HIS A 61 13.95 6.90 -4.08
CA HIS A 61 13.49 7.12 -5.47
C HIS A 61 12.86 5.89 -6.13
N ARG A 62 12.84 4.73 -5.45
CA ARG A 62 12.28 3.50 -6.00
C ARG A 62 11.39 2.82 -4.97
N LEU A 63 10.13 2.63 -5.32
CA LEU A 63 9.11 2.02 -4.48
C LEU A 63 8.75 0.64 -5.03
N THR A 64 9.22 -0.42 -4.35
CA THR A 64 8.93 -1.80 -4.74
C THR A 64 7.77 -2.39 -3.96
N TYR A 65 7.17 -3.48 -4.46
CA TYR A 65 6.13 -4.20 -3.75
C TYR A 65 6.58 -4.68 -2.36
N GLN A 66 7.84 -5.13 -2.23
CA GLN A 66 8.40 -5.58 -0.96
C GLN A 66 8.48 -4.45 0.07
N ASP A 67 8.84 -3.24 -0.36
CA ASP A 67 8.89 -2.07 0.53
C ASP A 67 7.51 -1.74 1.10
N VAL A 68 6.48 -1.86 0.26
CA VAL A 68 5.09 -1.64 0.66
C VAL A 68 4.62 -2.70 1.65
N VAL A 69 4.86 -3.98 1.38
CA VAL A 69 4.46 -5.10 2.28
C VAL A 69 5.13 -4.96 3.65
N LYS A 70 6.45 -4.69 3.66
CA LYS A 70 7.24 -4.54 4.88
C LYS A 70 6.80 -3.36 5.74
N ASN A 71 6.48 -2.21 5.13
CA ASN A 71 6.12 -1.00 5.86
C ASN A 71 4.64 -0.91 6.23
N LEU A 72 3.74 -1.48 5.42
CA LEU A 72 2.31 -1.54 5.75
C LEU A 72 1.98 -2.64 6.77
N ASN A 73 3.00 -3.33 7.29
CA ASN A 73 2.87 -4.45 8.21
C ASN A 73 1.88 -5.50 7.68
N VAL A 74 1.83 -5.65 6.35
CA VAL A 74 1.03 -6.68 5.70
C VAL A 74 1.80 -7.97 5.96
N LEU A 75 1.24 -8.82 6.82
CA LEU A 75 1.75 -10.18 7.00
C LEU A 75 1.74 -10.84 5.62
N ASP A 76 2.91 -11.15 5.09
CA ASP A 76 2.97 -11.95 3.88
C ASP A 76 2.37 -13.35 4.16
N HIS A 77 1.98 -14.04 3.09
CA HIS A 77 1.39 -15.37 3.20
C HIS A 77 2.34 -16.40 3.85
N GLU A 78 3.65 -16.30 3.61
CA GLU A 78 4.67 -17.19 4.17
C GLU A 78 4.77 -17.04 5.69
N HIS A 79 4.69 -15.82 6.21
CA HIS A 79 4.64 -15.53 7.64
C HIS A 79 3.36 -16.06 8.29
N TYR A 80 2.21 -15.91 7.62
CA TYR A 80 0.94 -16.47 8.11
C TYR A 80 1.02 -17.99 8.25
N PHE A 81 1.53 -18.68 7.21
CA PHE A 81 1.67 -20.14 7.25
C PHE A 81 2.74 -20.60 8.23
N SER A 82 3.88 -19.90 8.35
CA SER A 82 4.91 -20.27 9.33
C SER A 82 4.40 -20.13 10.76
N LEU A 83 3.59 -19.12 11.07
CA LEU A 83 2.99 -18.97 12.39
C LEU A 83 1.99 -20.10 12.67
N THR A 84 1.15 -20.45 11.70
CA THR A 84 0.23 -21.59 11.87
C THR A 84 0.98 -22.91 12.03
N ASP A 85 2.07 -23.12 11.30
CA ASP A 85 2.90 -24.31 11.42
C ASP A 85 3.62 -24.38 12.77
N ARG A 86 4.12 -23.25 13.28
CA ARG A 86 4.74 -23.19 14.61
C ARG A 86 3.74 -23.42 15.74
N PHE A 87 2.51 -22.91 15.61
CA PHE A 87 1.42 -23.24 16.53
C PHE A 87 1.04 -24.73 16.46
N LEU A 88 1.00 -25.32 15.27
CA LEU A 88 0.75 -26.76 15.07
C LEU A 88 1.88 -27.64 15.64
N GLN A 89 3.12 -27.16 15.59
CA GLN A 89 4.29 -27.85 16.13
C GLN A 89 4.45 -27.70 17.65
N GLY A 90 3.58 -26.93 18.31
CA GLY A 90 3.60 -26.73 19.76
C GLY A 90 4.79 -25.88 20.24
N ASP A 91 5.42 -25.12 19.34
CA ASP A 91 6.58 -24.30 19.64
C ASP A 91 6.13 -22.94 20.19
N THR A 92 5.70 -22.93 21.45
CA THR A 92 5.43 -21.71 22.23
C THR A 92 6.74 -21.21 22.84
N ALA A 93 7.43 -20.33 22.13
CA ALA A 93 8.52 -19.51 22.70
C ALA A 93 7.97 -18.14 23.12
#